data_AF-A0A1D6K5K1-F1
#
_entry.id   AF-A0A1D6K5K1-F1
#
_cell.length_a   1.000
_cell.length_b   1.000
_cell.length_c   1.000
_cell.angle_alpha   90.00
_cell.angle_beta   90.00
_cell.angle_gamma   90.00
#
_symmetry.space_group_name_H-M   'P 1'
#
loop_
_entity.id
_entity.type
_entity.pdbx_description
1 polymer ?
#
loop_
_entity_poly.entity_id
_entity_poly.type
_entity_poly.pdbx_seq_one_letter_code
_entity_poly.pdbx_strand_id
1 'polypeptide(L)'
;MDSTALQYENQKLVQQLEVQKSEMHALERKFKELSDDQCSYDKTLISLNKLWNQLIDDLVLLGVRAGGDLDNLQALDHEELSEESLESCPSEEIFLLRLLKTNNIRDNSDTSLLKFVEEALAFRSSATVTLMKSLQETISSQQARSESLSLALNGQKSNEDVIVALRNHNDCLKEVAENASQAISIINEKHKRYLDEIEAFKSNHSRELQEIKRISGELEESIAELEESQRKLVVLQLQRHGSVMDASGANAVNGGISTHKSSDKSMSWQDLKDAVDAAKTLAGNRLLELHQTQEDNLILSKELGDLEGQLKDEKYVLVSKPYMILNDKLQHLNAEIERYRGLVEVLQDKDQLMQREKEISAKAESLDSVKQTIITYEKKIEELETQIQILFSEKNDLETKVEETLQDSGKKDFKNEIHVMAAALSNELGMMENQLSRSKDAASEALALREQAESLRSLVAKKIEEHKKISDKYNSQVIEIKSLKALDNC
;
A
#
# COMPACT_ATOMS: atom_id res chain seq x y z
N MET A 1 -6.38 -48.13 70.16
CA MET A 1 -6.01 -47.70 68.80
C MET A 1 -4.55 -47.35 68.84
N ASP A 2 -3.71 -48.07 68.08
CA ASP A 2 -2.25 -48.02 68.22
C ASP A 2 -1.68 -46.79 67.50
N SER A 3 -0.98 -45.92 68.24
CA SER A 3 -0.40 -44.66 67.72
C SER A 3 0.56 -44.89 66.53
N THR A 4 1.24 -46.04 66.51
CA THR A 4 2.14 -46.47 65.44
C THR A 4 1.41 -46.80 64.14
N ALA A 5 0.19 -47.34 64.20
CA ALA A 5 -0.63 -47.62 63.02
C ALA A 5 -1.12 -46.32 62.37
N LEU A 6 -1.52 -45.34 63.19
CA LEU A 6 -1.96 -44.02 62.71
C LEU A 6 -0.82 -43.22 62.07
N GLN A 7 0.40 -43.35 62.61
CA GLN A 7 1.59 -42.71 62.07
C GLN A 7 2.00 -43.31 60.72
N TYR A 8 1.89 -44.63 60.57
CA TYR A 8 2.12 -45.31 59.30
C TYR A 8 1.10 -44.89 58.23
N GLU A 9 -0.18 -44.77 58.59
CA GLU A 9 -1.24 -44.33 57.68
C GLU A 9 -1.06 -42.87 57.24
N ASN A 10 -0.72 -41.96 58.17
CA ASN A 10 -0.37 -40.58 57.83
C ASN A 10 0.85 -40.48 56.91
N GLN A 11 1.89 -41.27 57.15
CA GLN A 11 3.07 -41.28 56.29
C GLN A 11 2.74 -41.74 54.86
N LYS A 12 1.83 -42.71 54.72
CA LYS A 12 1.34 -43.18 53.42
C LYS A 12 0.51 -42.11 52.70
N LEU A 13 -0.35 -41.38 53.41
CA LEU A 13 -1.13 -40.27 52.84
C LEU A 13 -0.24 -39.12 52.39
N VAL A 14 0.80 -38.78 53.16
CA VAL A 14 1.79 -37.75 52.78
C VAL A 14 2.54 -38.16 51.51
N GLN A 15 2.95 -39.43 51.40
CA GLN A 15 3.58 -39.93 50.17
C GLN A 15 2.64 -39.86 48.97
N GLN A 16 1.35 -40.19 49.14
CA GLN A 16 0.36 -40.05 48.07
C GLN A 16 0.14 -38.59 47.65
N LEU A 17 0.08 -37.67 48.62
CA LEU A 17 -0.02 -36.23 48.36
C LEU A 17 1.19 -35.71 47.58
N GLU A 18 2.40 -36.14 47.93
CA GLU A 18 3.61 -35.71 47.24
C GLU A 18 3.66 -36.26 45.80
N VAL A 19 3.22 -37.50 45.58
CA VAL A 19 3.08 -38.06 44.22
C VAL A 19 2.06 -37.27 43.41
N GLN A 20 0.86 -37.00 43.94
CA GLN A 20 -0.17 -36.22 43.25
C GLN A 20 0.29 -34.80 42.94
N LYS A 21 1.01 -34.15 43.87
CA LYS A 21 1.59 -32.82 43.67
C LYS A 21 2.63 -32.83 42.54
N SER A 22 3.47 -33.86 42.46
CA SER A 22 4.42 -34.01 41.37
C SER A 22 3.75 -34.23 40.00
N GLU A 23 2.66 -35.02 39.97
CA GLU A 23 1.85 -35.24 38.76
C GLU A 23 1.13 -33.95 38.32
N MET A 24 0.58 -33.19 39.27
CA MET A 24 -0.04 -31.89 39.02
C MET A 24 0.95 -30.91 38.40
N HIS A 25 2.16 -30.77 38.96
CA HIS A 25 3.19 -29.91 38.37
C HIS A 25 3.67 -30.39 36.99
N ALA A 26 3.67 -31.70 36.74
CA ALA A 26 3.97 -32.23 35.41
C ALA A 26 2.88 -31.90 34.39
N LEU A 27 1.61 -31.97 34.78
CA LEU A 27 0.48 -31.57 33.94
C LEU A 27 0.45 -30.05 33.69
N GLU A 28 0.72 -29.25 34.72
CA GLU A 28 0.82 -27.79 34.61
C GLU A 28 1.93 -27.38 33.65
N ARG A 29 3.08 -28.05 33.69
CA ARG A 29 4.17 -27.86 32.73
C ARG A 29 3.73 -28.22 31.31
N LYS A 30 3.08 -29.37 31.11
CA LYS A 30 2.55 -29.78 29.80
C LYS A 30 1.51 -28.81 29.26
N PHE A 31 0.63 -28.30 30.12
CA PHE A 31 -0.37 -27.30 29.74
C PHE A 31 0.31 -26.01 29.26
N LYS A 32 1.34 -25.56 29.98
CA LYS A 32 2.12 -24.39 29.58
C LYS A 32 2.83 -24.62 28.24
N GLU A 33 3.49 -25.76 28.06
CA GLU A 33 4.13 -26.14 26.78
C GLU A 33 3.13 -26.11 25.63
N LEU A 34 1.95 -26.75 25.79
CA LEU A 34 0.90 -26.73 24.77
C LEU A 34 0.35 -25.32 24.50
N SER A 35 0.22 -24.49 25.54
CA SER A 35 -0.22 -23.09 25.38
C SER A 35 0.81 -22.26 24.63
N ASP A 36 2.10 -22.47 24.88
CA ASP A 36 3.19 -21.78 24.19
C ASP A 36 3.26 -22.24 22.72
N ASP A 37 3.11 -23.55 22.47
CA ASP A 37 3.02 -24.12 21.12
C ASP A 37 1.81 -23.56 20.34
N GLN A 38 0.63 -23.50 20.96
CA GLN A 38 -0.56 -22.89 20.36
C GLN A 38 -0.34 -21.40 20.03
N CYS A 39 0.23 -20.63 20.95
CA CYS A 39 0.57 -19.23 20.72
C CYS A 39 1.55 -19.06 19.55
N SER A 40 2.52 -19.97 19.40
CA SER A 40 3.43 -19.97 18.26
C SER A 40 2.70 -20.26 16.94
N TYR A 41 1.77 -21.22 16.94
CA TYR A 41 0.96 -21.57 15.78
C TYR A 41 0.05 -20.41 15.35
N ASP A 42 -0.64 -19.78 16.30
CA ASP A 42 -1.53 -18.65 16.05
C ASP A 42 -0.77 -17.47 15.42
N LYS A 43 0.45 -17.18 15.90
CA LYS A 43 1.34 -16.17 15.30
C LYS A 43 1.73 -16.52 13.87
N THR A 44 2.07 -17.78 13.60
CA THR A 44 2.36 -18.25 12.23
C THR A 44 1.15 -18.07 11.34
N LEU A 45 -0.05 -18.39 11.81
CA LEU A 45 -1.29 -18.26 11.05
C LEU A 45 -1.63 -16.79 10.72
N ILE A 46 -1.52 -15.90 11.70
CA ILE A 46 -1.71 -14.45 11.51
C ILE A 46 -0.73 -13.94 10.45
N SER A 47 0.53 -14.38 10.53
CA SER A 47 1.57 -14.00 9.57
C SER A 47 1.26 -14.51 8.16
N LEU A 48 0.80 -15.76 8.03
CA LEU A 48 0.39 -16.34 6.76
C LEU A 48 -0.77 -15.57 6.12
N ASN A 49 -1.76 -15.16 6.92
CA ASN A 49 -2.86 -14.35 6.41
C ASN A 49 -2.40 -13.00 5.90
N LYS A 50 -1.52 -12.31 6.64
CA LYS A 50 -0.96 -11.02 6.22
C LYS A 50 -0.23 -11.16 4.88
N LEU A 51 0.59 -12.20 4.74
CA LEU A 51 1.29 -12.48 3.48
C LEU A 51 0.34 -12.79 2.32
N TRP A 52 -0.76 -13.49 2.59
CA TRP A 52 -1.75 -13.79 1.56
C TRP A 52 -2.57 -12.55 1.15
N ASN A 53 -2.95 -11.69 2.09
CA ASN A 53 -3.57 -10.40 1.78
C ASN A 53 -2.64 -9.53 0.95
N GLN A 54 -1.36 -9.44 1.33
CA GLN A 54 -0.35 -8.73 0.55
C GLN A 54 -0.22 -9.30 -0.87
N LEU A 55 -0.24 -10.63 -1.03
CA LEU A 55 -0.25 -11.26 -2.35
C LEU A 55 -1.45 -10.83 -3.19
N ILE A 56 -2.65 -10.75 -2.59
CA ILE A 56 -3.86 -10.29 -3.29
C ILE A 56 -3.68 -8.83 -3.71
N ASP A 57 -3.24 -7.96 -2.81
CA ASP A 57 -3.00 -6.54 -3.09
C ASP A 57 -1.99 -6.34 -4.23
N ASP A 58 -0.87 -7.08 -4.18
CA ASP A 58 0.16 -7.05 -5.21
C ASP A 58 -0.38 -7.50 -6.57
N LEU A 59 -1.20 -8.56 -6.60
CA LEU A 59 -1.83 -9.05 -7.83
C LEU A 59 -2.79 -8.01 -8.44
N VAL A 60 -3.60 -7.34 -7.60
CA VAL A 60 -4.49 -6.26 -8.07
C VAL A 60 -3.68 -5.08 -8.60
N LEU A 61 -2.66 -4.62 -7.86
CA LEU A 61 -1.80 -3.50 -8.27
C LEU A 61 -1.04 -3.79 -9.56
N LEU A 62 -0.54 -5.01 -9.74
CA LEU A 62 0.07 -5.46 -10.99
C LEU A 62 -0.95 -5.45 -12.14
N GLY A 63 -2.19 -5.85 -11.87
CA GLY A 63 -3.29 -5.80 -12.85
C GLY A 63 -3.58 -4.38 -13.31
N VAL A 64 -3.70 -3.45 -12.36
CA VAL A 64 -3.87 -2.01 -12.64
C VAL A 64 -2.73 -1.47 -13.49
N ARG A 65 -1.47 -1.81 -13.16
CA ARG A 65 -0.29 -1.39 -13.93
C ARG A 65 -0.26 -1.96 -15.34
N ALA A 66 -0.81 -3.16 -15.53
CA ALA A 66 -0.91 -3.81 -16.84
C ALA A 66 -2.08 -3.26 -17.69
N GLY A 67 -2.94 -2.41 -17.14
CA GLY A 67 -4.13 -1.87 -17.83
C GLY A 67 -5.36 -2.76 -17.71
N GLY A 68 -5.48 -3.49 -16.61
CA GLY A 68 -6.64 -4.32 -16.31
C GLY A 68 -7.82 -3.51 -15.77
N ASP A 69 -9.01 -4.11 -15.87
CA ASP A 69 -10.28 -3.51 -15.49
C ASP A 69 -10.42 -3.29 -13.97
N LEU A 70 -11.30 -2.36 -13.58
CA LEU A 70 -11.50 -1.94 -12.19
C LEU A 70 -12.22 -2.97 -11.31
N ASP A 71 -12.81 -4.01 -11.89
CA ASP A 71 -13.64 -4.99 -11.18
C ASP A 71 -12.91 -5.67 -10.00
N ASN A 72 -11.58 -5.76 -10.08
CA ASN A 72 -10.76 -6.36 -9.03
C ASN A 72 -10.28 -5.37 -7.96
N LEU A 73 -10.52 -4.06 -8.11
CA LEU A 73 -10.09 -3.05 -7.12
C LEU A 73 -10.82 -3.18 -5.78
N GLN A 74 -12.03 -3.77 -5.78
CA GLN A 74 -12.75 -4.06 -4.54
C GLN A 74 -11.99 -5.05 -3.65
N ALA A 75 -11.12 -5.89 -4.23
CA ALA A 75 -10.23 -6.75 -3.45
C ALA A 75 -9.15 -5.94 -2.71
N LEU A 76 -8.84 -4.70 -3.09
CA LEU A 76 -7.97 -3.85 -2.27
C LEU A 76 -8.67 -3.34 -1.00
N ASP A 77 -9.99 -3.54 -0.85
CA ASP A 77 -10.77 -3.05 0.31
C ASP A 77 -11.08 -4.14 1.34
N HIS A 78 -10.27 -5.21 1.40
CA HIS A 78 -10.36 -6.17 2.51
C HIS A 78 -10.17 -5.46 3.86
N GLU A 79 -11.11 -5.63 4.80
CA GLU A 79 -11.07 -5.03 6.13
C GLU A 79 -10.05 -5.81 6.97
N GLU A 80 -8.93 -5.19 7.33
CA GLU A 80 -8.02 -5.81 8.30
C GLU A 80 -8.71 -5.78 9.67
N LEU A 81 -9.07 -6.96 10.16
CA LEU A 81 -9.73 -7.18 11.43
C LEU A 81 -9.08 -6.36 12.57
N SER A 82 -9.77 -5.30 12.97
CA SER A 82 -9.65 -4.70 14.31
C SER A 82 -10.27 -5.67 15.32
N GLU A 83 -9.69 -5.81 16.51
CA GLU A 83 -10.18 -6.73 17.57
C GLU A 83 -11.64 -6.45 17.99
N GLU A 84 -12.21 -5.30 17.63
CA GLU A 84 -13.54 -4.84 18.07
C GLU A 84 -14.71 -5.10 17.12
N SER A 85 -14.52 -5.44 15.83
CA SER A 85 -15.63 -5.54 14.85
C SER A 85 -16.04 -6.98 14.52
N LEU A 86 -16.72 -7.66 15.45
CA LEU A 86 -17.16 -9.05 15.30
C LEU A 86 -18.52 -9.26 14.58
N GLU A 87 -19.24 -8.19 14.23
CA GLU A 87 -20.64 -8.29 13.79
C GLU A 87 -20.90 -8.15 12.28
N SER A 88 -19.87 -7.96 11.43
CA SER A 88 -20.08 -7.86 9.96
C SER A 88 -19.02 -8.51 9.05
N CYS A 89 -18.23 -9.48 9.52
CA CYS A 89 -17.11 -10.02 8.74
C CYS A 89 -17.53 -10.77 7.43
N PRO A 90 -16.80 -10.56 6.31
CA PRO A 90 -16.85 -11.40 5.11
C PRO A 90 -16.46 -12.86 5.36
N SER A 91 -16.90 -13.77 4.49
CA SER A 91 -16.66 -15.22 4.55
C SER A 91 -15.19 -15.63 4.70
N GLU A 92 -14.27 -14.87 4.10
CA GLU A 92 -12.83 -15.12 4.07
C GLU A 92 -12.14 -14.77 5.40
N GLU A 93 -12.70 -13.84 6.18
CA GLU A 93 -12.16 -13.40 7.46
C GLU A 93 -12.69 -14.25 8.63
N ILE A 94 -13.88 -14.85 8.44
CA ILE A 94 -14.43 -15.88 9.33
C ILE A 94 -13.48 -17.09 9.42
N PHE A 95 -12.71 -17.39 8.37
CA PHE A 95 -11.70 -18.46 8.37
C PHE A 95 -10.65 -18.26 9.47
N LEU A 96 -10.04 -17.08 9.58
CA LEU A 96 -9.02 -16.81 10.60
C LEU A 96 -9.61 -16.59 11.97
N LEU A 97 -10.73 -15.87 12.05
CA LEU A 97 -11.45 -15.68 13.30
C LEU A 97 -11.85 -17.01 13.94
N ARG A 98 -12.29 -17.97 13.14
CA ARG A 98 -12.69 -19.30 13.63
C ARG A 98 -11.49 -20.20 13.91
N LEU A 99 -10.38 -20.10 13.16
CA LEU A 99 -9.15 -20.85 13.42
C LEU A 99 -8.38 -20.34 14.66
N LEU A 100 -8.46 -19.04 14.95
CA LEU A 100 -7.85 -18.42 16.13
C LEU A 100 -8.74 -18.51 17.38
N LYS A 101 -10.08 -18.49 17.24
CA LYS A 101 -11.04 -18.66 18.37
C LYS A 101 -11.33 -20.11 18.76
N THR A 102 -10.59 -21.10 18.24
CA THR A 102 -10.90 -22.54 18.41
C THR A 102 -10.82 -23.04 19.87
N ASN A 103 -10.45 -22.21 20.85
CA ASN A 103 -10.46 -22.58 22.26
C ASN A 103 -11.84 -22.57 22.94
N ASN A 104 -12.93 -22.12 22.28
CA ASN A 104 -14.21 -21.91 22.98
C ASN A 104 -15.45 -22.61 22.40
N ILE A 105 -15.31 -23.60 21.51
CA ILE A 105 -16.46 -24.31 20.93
C ILE A 105 -16.59 -25.71 21.55
N ARG A 106 -17.10 -25.73 22.77
CA ARG A 106 -17.69 -26.91 23.39
C ARG A 106 -19.11 -27.05 22.83
N ASP A 107 -19.30 -27.58 21.60
CA ASP A 107 -20.53 -28.30 21.17
C ASP A 107 -20.78 -28.48 19.64
N ASN A 108 -19.96 -27.98 18.71
CA ASN A 108 -20.16 -28.33 17.30
C ASN A 108 -19.31 -29.54 16.90
N SER A 109 -19.94 -30.57 16.33
CA SER A 109 -19.26 -31.77 15.82
C SER A 109 -18.06 -31.37 14.96
N ASP A 110 -16.85 -31.75 15.35
CA ASP A 110 -15.58 -31.35 14.72
C ASP A 110 -15.59 -31.48 13.19
N THR A 111 -16.40 -32.41 12.65
CA THR A 111 -16.55 -32.69 11.22
C THR A 111 -17.22 -31.56 10.41
N SER A 112 -18.09 -30.74 11.01
CA SER A 112 -18.76 -29.63 10.31
C SER A 112 -17.86 -28.39 10.23
N LEU A 113 -17.05 -28.16 11.25
CA LEU A 113 -16.12 -27.03 11.31
C LEU A 113 -14.92 -27.25 10.38
N LEU A 114 -14.38 -28.46 10.32
CA LEU A 114 -13.31 -28.83 9.39
C LEU A 114 -13.73 -28.64 7.92
N LYS A 115 -14.94 -29.08 7.57
CA LYS A 115 -15.50 -28.87 6.23
C LYS A 115 -15.67 -27.39 5.88
N PHE A 116 -16.16 -26.59 6.82
CA PHE A 116 -16.31 -25.15 6.61
C PHE A 116 -14.96 -24.46 6.38
N VAL A 117 -13.93 -24.84 7.13
CA VAL A 117 -12.56 -24.33 6.99
C VAL A 117 -11.97 -24.72 5.64
N GLU A 118 -12.17 -25.97 5.20
CA GLU A 118 -11.76 -26.44 3.88
C GLU A 118 -12.49 -25.69 2.75
N GLU A 119 -13.80 -25.46 2.88
CA GLU A 119 -14.60 -24.71 1.90
C GLU A 119 -14.17 -23.24 1.80
N ALA A 120 -13.92 -22.57 2.94
CA ALA A 120 -13.44 -21.19 2.95
C ALA A 120 -12.04 -21.05 2.34
N LEU A 121 -11.13 -21.99 2.63
CA LEU A 121 -9.79 -22.02 2.03
C LEU A 121 -9.85 -22.32 0.52
N ALA A 122 -10.72 -23.25 0.11
CA ALA A 122 -10.96 -23.55 -1.30
C ALA A 122 -11.53 -22.34 -2.05
N PHE A 123 -12.45 -21.61 -1.43
CA PHE A 123 -12.99 -20.38 -1.99
C PHE A 123 -11.91 -19.31 -2.16
N ARG A 124 -11.14 -19.00 -1.10
CA ARG A 124 -10.07 -18.00 -1.15
C ARG A 124 -9.01 -18.35 -2.20
N SER A 125 -8.57 -19.61 -2.24
CA SER A 125 -7.61 -20.07 -3.24
C SER A 125 -8.16 -19.98 -4.67
N SER A 126 -9.43 -20.34 -4.89
CA SER A 126 -10.10 -20.17 -6.19
C SER A 126 -10.19 -18.71 -6.63
N ALA A 127 -10.51 -17.80 -5.70
CA ALA A 127 -10.56 -16.36 -5.96
C ALA A 127 -9.17 -15.83 -6.34
N THR A 128 -8.13 -16.17 -5.57
CA THR A 128 -6.74 -15.78 -5.88
C THR A 128 -6.29 -16.32 -7.25
N VAL A 129 -6.62 -17.58 -7.59
CA VAL A 129 -6.28 -18.16 -8.90
C VAL A 129 -7.01 -17.44 -10.04
N THR A 130 -8.25 -17.01 -9.81
CA THR A 130 -9.02 -16.26 -10.81
C THR A 130 -8.38 -14.89 -11.06
N LEU A 131 -7.94 -14.20 -10.00
CA LEU A 131 -7.20 -12.94 -10.09
C LEU A 131 -5.86 -13.10 -10.83
N MET A 132 -5.14 -14.20 -10.59
CA MET A 132 -3.91 -14.50 -11.33
C MET A 132 -4.17 -14.71 -12.82
N LYS A 133 -5.27 -15.37 -13.20
CA LYS A 133 -5.66 -15.56 -14.60
C LYS A 133 -6.02 -14.25 -15.27
N SER A 134 -6.82 -13.40 -14.63
CA SER A 134 -7.16 -12.08 -15.18
C SER A 134 -5.91 -11.20 -15.35
N LEU A 135 -4.95 -11.27 -14.41
CA LEU A 135 -3.66 -10.60 -14.56
C LEU A 135 -2.89 -11.13 -15.79
N GLN A 136 -2.83 -12.45 -15.96
CA GLN A 136 -2.14 -13.05 -17.10
C GLN A 136 -2.76 -12.65 -18.45
N GLU A 137 -4.10 -12.61 -18.53
CA GLU A 137 -4.84 -12.15 -19.71
C GLU A 137 -4.57 -10.68 -20.00
N THR A 138 -4.56 -9.84 -18.97
CA THR A 138 -4.24 -8.41 -19.08
C THR A 138 -2.82 -8.20 -19.59
N ILE A 139 -1.83 -8.90 -19.04
CA ILE A 139 -0.44 -8.83 -19.49
C ILE A 139 -0.32 -9.26 -20.95
N SER A 140 -1.01 -10.32 -21.35
CA SER A 140 -1.00 -10.82 -22.73
C SER A 140 -1.61 -9.80 -23.70
N SER A 141 -2.72 -9.17 -23.31
CA SER A 141 -3.35 -8.07 -24.06
C SER A 141 -2.40 -6.88 -24.22
N GLN A 142 -1.73 -6.50 -23.13
CA GLN A 142 -0.75 -5.42 -23.12
C GLN A 142 0.47 -5.70 -24.02
N GLN A 143 0.96 -6.93 -24.00
CA GLN A 143 2.04 -7.38 -24.88
C GLN A 143 1.62 -7.33 -26.35
N ALA A 144 0.46 -7.90 -26.71
CA ALA A 144 -0.07 -7.86 -28.07
C ALA A 144 -0.24 -6.43 -28.59
N ARG A 145 -0.68 -5.50 -27.72
CA ARG A 145 -0.79 -4.07 -28.04
C ARG A 145 0.58 -3.44 -28.30
N SER A 146 1.58 -3.72 -27.45
CA SER A 146 2.94 -3.23 -27.62
C SER A 146 3.59 -3.76 -28.90
N GLU A 147 3.36 -5.03 -29.23
CA GLU A 147 3.79 -5.65 -30.48
C GLU A 147 3.10 -5.03 -31.71
N SER A 148 1.80 -4.74 -31.63
CA SER A 148 1.08 -4.05 -32.70
C SER A 148 1.64 -2.64 -32.94
N LEU A 149 2.01 -1.92 -31.87
CA LEU A 149 2.65 -0.61 -31.96
C LEU A 149 4.05 -0.71 -32.60
N SER A 150 4.86 -1.68 -32.17
CA SER A 150 6.21 -1.86 -32.74
C SER A 150 6.17 -2.25 -34.22
N LEU A 151 5.21 -3.10 -34.62
CA LEU A 151 4.97 -3.43 -36.03
C LEU A 151 4.46 -2.23 -36.84
N ALA A 152 3.67 -1.34 -36.24
CA ALA A 152 3.24 -0.11 -36.89
C ALA A 152 4.41 0.87 -37.11
N LEU A 153 5.27 1.05 -36.11
CA LEU A 153 6.42 1.95 -36.16
C LEU A 153 7.55 1.44 -37.07
N ASN A 154 7.78 0.12 -37.11
CA ASN A 154 8.87 -0.47 -37.89
C ASN A 154 8.44 -0.93 -39.30
N GLY A 155 7.15 -1.03 -39.58
CA GLY A 155 6.63 -1.47 -40.87
C GLY A 155 6.58 -0.34 -41.91
N GLN A 156 6.58 -0.72 -43.20
CA GLN A 156 6.16 0.14 -44.34
C GLN A 156 4.64 0.43 -44.32
N LYS A 157 4.07 0.70 -43.13
CA LYS A 157 2.64 1.02 -43.00
C LYS A 157 2.40 2.49 -43.33
N SER A 158 1.15 2.84 -43.65
CA SER A 158 0.79 4.21 -43.94
C SER A 158 0.95 5.08 -42.69
N ASN A 159 1.24 6.38 -42.87
CA ASN A 159 1.30 7.32 -41.74
C ASN A 159 0.00 7.33 -40.91
N GLU A 160 -1.14 7.05 -41.55
CA GLU A 160 -2.45 6.95 -40.88
C GLU A 160 -2.50 5.77 -39.90
N ASP A 161 -1.97 4.60 -40.29
CA ASP A 161 -1.92 3.41 -39.43
C ASP A 161 -1.04 3.62 -38.20
N VAL A 162 0.04 4.39 -38.35
CA VAL A 162 0.94 4.77 -37.24
C VAL A 162 0.22 5.71 -36.26
N ILE A 163 -0.52 6.69 -36.78
CA ILE A 163 -1.30 7.63 -35.95
C ILE A 163 -2.39 6.89 -35.16
N VAL A 164 -3.09 5.95 -35.79
CA VAL A 164 -4.12 5.13 -35.12
C VAL A 164 -3.50 4.24 -34.04
N ALA A 165 -2.36 3.58 -34.32
CA ALA A 165 -1.67 2.75 -33.34
C ALA A 165 -1.17 3.56 -32.14
N LEU A 166 -0.62 4.76 -32.37
CA LEU A 166 -0.19 5.68 -31.31
C LEU A 166 -1.36 6.19 -30.47
N ARG A 167 -2.49 6.55 -31.11
CA ARG A 167 -3.71 6.96 -30.39
C ARG A 167 -4.24 5.83 -29.51
N ASN A 168 -4.36 4.61 -30.03
CA ASN A 168 -4.80 3.45 -29.25
C ASN A 168 -3.83 3.14 -28.09
N HIS A 169 -2.52 3.34 -28.29
CA HIS A 169 -1.56 3.18 -27.21
C HIS A 169 -1.73 4.24 -26.11
N ASN A 170 -1.90 5.50 -26.53
CA ASN A 170 -2.11 6.64 -25.64
C ASN A 170 -3.43 6.54 -24.85
N ASP A 171 -4.52 6.11 -25.49
CA ASP A 171 -5.83 5.99 -24.85
C ASP A 171 -5.81 4.96 -23.70
N CYS A 172 -5.14 3.82 -23.90
CA CYS A 172 -5.01 2.85 -22.80
C CYS A 172 -3.91 3.23 -21.78
N LEU A 173 -2.90 4.04 -22.13
CA LEU A 173 -2.04 4.66 -21.09
C LEU A 173 -2.85 5.61 -20.20
N LYS A 174 -3.80 6.34 -20.77
CA LYS A 174 -4.71 7.21 -20.02
C LYS A 174 -5.61 6.39 -19.09
N GLU A 175 -6.15 5.27 -19.57
CA GLU A 175 -6.91 4.32 -18.75
C GLU A 175 -6.08 3.74 -17.59
N VAL A 176 -4.84 3.31 -17.84
CA VAL A 176 -3.90 2.88 -16.78
C VAL A 176 -3.68 3.97 -15.73
N ALA A 177 -3.53 5.23 -16.17
CA ALA A 177 -3.35 6.35 -15.26
C ALA A 177 -4.60 6.64 -14.42
N GLU A 178 -5.78 6.55 -15.02
CA GLU A 178 -7.08 6.68 -14.34
C GLU A 178 -7.28 5.54 -13.31
N ASN A 179 -7.00 4.28 -13.69
CA ASN A 179 -7.10 3.11 -12.81
C ASN A 179 -6.10 3.20 -11.65
N ALA A 180 -4.86 3.63 -11.92
CA ALA A 180 -3.86 3.86 -10.88
C ALA A 180 -4.28 4.96 -9.91
N SER A 181 -4.87 6.06 -10.41
CA SER A 181 -5.39 7.12 -9.56
C SER A 181 -6.49 6.63 -8.62
N GLN A 182 -7.36 5.73 -9.08
CA GLN A 182 -8.41 5.14 -8.25
C GLN A 182 -7.83 4.17 -7.20
N ALA A 183 -6.88 3.30 -7.58
CA ALA A 183 -6.18 2.44 -6.64
C ALA A 183 -5.48 3.25 -5.53
N ILE A 184 -4.82 4.35 -5.89
CA ILE A 184 -4.20 5.27 -4.94
C ILE A 184 -5.25 5.90 -4.02
N SER A 185 -6.44 6.25 -4.52
CA SER A 185 -7.53 6.79 -3.70
C SER A 185 -7.98 5.79 -2.63
N ILE A 186 -8.20 4.52 -3.02
CA ILE A 186 -8.60 3.44 -2.09
C ILE A 186 -7.53 3.23 -1.01
N ILE A 187 -6.26 3.17 -1.41
CA ILE A 187 -5.13 3.00 -0.48
C ILE A 187 -5.02 4.19 0.49
N ASN A 188 -5.17 5.42 -0.01
CA ASN A 188 -5.13 6.62 0.84
C ASN A 188 -6.28 6.64 1.84
N GLU A 189 -7.47 6.20 1.44
CA GLU A 189 -8.63 6.08 2.34
C GLU A 189 -8.40 5.01 3.42
N LYS A 190 -7.75 3.88 3.08
CA LYS A 190 -7.26 2.91 4.07
C LYS A 190 -6.23 3.50 5.04
N HIS A 191 -5.20 4.17 4.53
CA HIS A 191 -4.20 4.82 5.38
C HIS A 191 -4.81 5.82 6.34
N LYS A 192 -5.82 6.58 5.89
CA LYS A 192 -6.55 7.50 6.75
C LYS A 192 -7.31 6.76 7.86
N ARG A 193 -8.03 5.68 7.52
CA ARG A 193 -8.71 4.83 8.53
C ARG A 193 -7.73 4.29 9.57
N TYR A 194 -6.58 3.75 9.17
CA TYR A 194 -5.57 3.25 10.11
C TYR A 194 -4.98 4.35 10.98
N LEU A 195 -4.78 5.56 10.42
CA LEU A 195 -4.32 6.70 11.20
C LEU A 195 -5.33 7.05 12.30
N ASP A 196 -6.61 7.12 11.94
CA ASP A 196 -7.71 7.41 12.86
C ASP A 196 -7.81 6.33 13.96
N GLU A 197 -7.65 5.04 13.61
CA GLU A 197 -7.66 3.92 14.56
C GLU A 197 -6.45 3.94 15.51
N ILE A 198 -5.25 4.23 15.01
CA ILE A 198 -4.04 4.38 15.84
C ILE A 198 -4.20 5.53 16.83
N GLU A 199 -4.77 6.66 16.39
CA GLU A 199 -5.02 7.81 17.26
C GLU A 199 -6.08 7.51 18.32
N ALA A 200 -7.15 6.79 17.95
CA ALA A 200 -8.15 6.29 18.88
C ALA A 200 -7.52 5.34 19.92
N PHE A 201 -6.74 4.35 19.49
CA PHE A 201 -6.04 3.42 20.37
C PHE A 201 -5.12 4.15 21.35
N LYS A 202 -4.33 5.12 20.86
CA LYS A 202 -3.45 5.93 21.71
C LYS A 202 -4.24 6.71 22.77
N SER A 203 -5.39 7.27 22.39
CA SER A 203 -6.26 8.00 23.32
C SER A 203 -6.86 7.08 24.38
N ASN A 204 -7.30 5.87 23.98
CA ASN A 204 -7.85 4.85 24.87
C ASN A 204 -6.79 4.34 25.84
N HIS A 205 -5.62 3.99 25.36
CA HIS A 205 -4.49 3.55 26.18
C HIS A 205 -4.08 4.61 27.21
N SER A 206 -4.05 5.89 26.81
CA SER A 206 -3.77 7.00 27.74
C SER A 206 -4.83 7.10 28.84
N ARG A 207 -6.11 6.96 28.49
CA ARG A 207 -7.23 6.96 29.43
C ARG A 207 -7.17 5.77 30.39
N GLU A 208 -6.92 4.58 29.89
CA GLU A 208 -6.75 3.36 30.70
C GLU A 208 -5.56 3.47 31.65
N LEU A 209 -4.43 4.02 31.20
CA LEU A 209 -3.26 4.24 32.03
C LEU A 209 -3.55 5.24 33.17
N GLN A 210 -4.33 6.29 32.90
CA GLN A 210 -4.78 7.23 33.94
C GLN A 210 -5.71 6.54 34.96
N GLU A 211 -6.61 5.69 34.48
CA GLU A 211 -7.53 4.93 35.33
C GLU A 211 -6.79 3.93 36.23
N ILE A 212 -5.81 3.21 35.69
CA ILE A 212 -4.94 2.32 36.48
C ILE A 212 -4.23 3.12 37.57
N LYS A 213 -3.67 4.31 37.25
CA LYS A 213 -3.01 5.16 38.25
C LYS A 213 -3.98 5.62 39.34
N ARG A 214 -5.22 5.97 38.97
CA ARG A 214 -6.27 6.36 39.92
C ARG A 214 -6.60 5.20 40.86
N ILE A 215 -6.89 4.03 40.32
CA ILE A 215 -7.24 2.82 41.10
C ILE A 215 -6.08 2.39 42.00
N SER A 216 -4.83 2.44 41.52
CA SER A 216 -3.66 2.14 42.35
C SER A 216 -3.53 3.11 43.53
N GLY A 217 -3.79 4.41 43.31
CA GLY A 217 -3.80 5.39 44.40
C GLY A 217 -4.92 5.14 45.42
N GLU A 218 -6.13 4.83 44.96
CA GLU A 218 -7.27 4.47 45.82
C GLU A 218 -7.01 3.19 46.64
N LEU A 219 -6.31 2.21 46.04
CA LEU A 219 -5.91 0.99 46.72
C LEU A 219 -4.86 1.26 47.80
N GLU A 220 -3.85 2.10 47.51
CA GLU A 220 -2.85 2.52 48.49
C GLU A 220 -3.48 3.27 49.68
N GLU A 221 -4.44 4.16 49.41
CA GLU A 221 -5.20 4.86 50.46
C GLU A 221 -6.01 3.87 51.32
N SER A 222 -6.73 2.94 50.68
CA SER A 222 -7.51 1.91 51.39
C SER A 222 -6.63 0.98 52.24
N ILE A 223 -5.44 0.61 51.75
CA ILE A 223 -4.45 -0.15 52.53
C ILE A 223 -3.98 0.66 53.74
N ALA A 224 -3.68 1.95 53.58
CA ALA A 224 -3.26 2.81 54.67
C ALA A 224 -4.36 2.98 55.74
N GLU A 225 -5.61 3.16 55.33
CA GLU A 225 -6.77 3.20 56.23
C GLU A 225 -6.97 1.89 56.98
N LEU A 226 -6.81 0.75 56.29
CA LEU A 226 -6.89 -0.58 56.90
C LEU A 226 -5.79 -0.75 57.96
N GLU A 227 -4.54 -0.43 57.65
CA GLU A 227 -3.45 -0.48 58.62
C GLU A 227 -3.69 0.44 59.82
N GLU A 228 -4.24 1.64 59.61
CA GLU A 228 -4.62 2.55 60.69
C GLU A 228 -5.73 1.93 61.57
N SER A 229 -6.75 1.32 60.96
CA SER A 229 -7.82 0.64 61.68
C SER A 229 -7.30 -0.53 62.52
N GLN A 230 -6.34 -1.30 61.99
CA GLN A 230 -5.66 -2.38 62.71
C GLN A 230 -4.86 -1.84 63.90
N ARG A 231 -4.10 -0.74 63.70
CA ARG A 231 -3.38 -0.05 64.81
C ARG A 231 -4.35 0.42 65.89
N LYS A 232 -5.47 1.04 65.52
CA LYS A 232 -6.53 1.46 66.46
C LYS A 232 -7.13 0.28 67.23
N LEU A 233 -7.38 -0.85 66.56
CA LEU A 233 -7.93 -2.05 67.18
C LEU A 233 -6.99 -2.68 68.21
N VAL A 234 -5.68 -2.75 67.90
CA VAL A 234 -4.65 -3.21 68.84
C VAL A 234 -4.61 -2.33 70.10
N VAL A 235 -4.67 -1.00 69.93
CA VAL A 235 -4.72 -0.06 71.07
C VAL A 235 -5.96 -0.28 71.93
N LEU A 236 -7.14 -0.48 71.31
CA LEU A 236 -8.38 -0.77 72.04
C LEU A 236 -8.35 -2.13 72.76
N GLN A 237 -7.73 -3.15 72.17
CA GLN A 237 -7.52 -4.46 72.84
C GLN A 237 -6.59 -4.32 74.05
N LEU A 238 -5.51 -3.56 73.93
CA LEU A 238 -4.60 -3.25 75.04
C LEU A 238 -5.29 -2.46 76.16
N GLN A 239 -6.15 -1.48 75.83
CA GLN A 239 -6.95 -0.76 76.84
C GLN A 239 -8.00 -1.66 77.50
N ARG A 240 -8.64 -2.57 76.75
CA ARG A 240 -9.60 -3.54 77.29
C ARG A 240 -8.93 -4.52 78.25
N HIS A 241 -7.72 -4.99 77.94
CA HIS A 241 -6.96 -5.87 78.83
C HIS A 241 -6.27 -5.15 80.00
N GLY A 242 -5.95 -3.86 79.85
CA GLY A 242 -5.47 -3.01 80.95
C GLY A 242 -6.55 -2.61 81.96
N SER A 243 -7.83 -2.85 81.65
CA SER A 243 -8.99 -2.49 82.49
C SER A 243 -9.77 -3.72 83.00
N VAL A 244 -9.13 -4.87 83.18
CA VAL A 244 -9.74 -6.09 83.79
C VAL A 244 -9.23 -6.33 85.22
N MET A 245 -9.06 -5.25 85.98
CA MET A 245 -8.96 -5.34 87.43
C MET A 245 -9.83 -4.23 88.01
N ASP A 246 -11.11 -4.55 88.19
CA ASP A 246 -12.10 -3.95 89.09
C ASP A 246 -13.49 -3.84 88.46
N ALA A 247 -14.21 -4.97 88.45
CA ALA A 247 -15.68 -5.01 88.59
C ALA A 247 -16.16 -6.46 88.78
N SER A 248 -15.81 -7.07 89.91
CA SER A 248 -16.68 -8.08 90.50
C SER A 248 -17.79 -7.36 91.24
N GLY A 249 -19.04 -7.52 90.82
CA GLY A 249 -20.17 -7.01 91.60
C GLY A 249 -21.48 -6.91 90.84
N ALA A 250 -22.38 -7.83 91.17
CA ALA A 250 -23.83 -7.69 91.09
C ALA A 250 -24.49 -7.70 89.69
N ASN A 251 -25.00 -8.88 89.32
CA ASN A 251 -26.32 -8.98 88.69
C ASN A 251 -27.16 -9.91 89.59
N ALA A 252 -27.95 -9.33 90.48
CA ALA A 252 -29.35 -8.99 90.24
C ALA A 252 -30.27 -10.22 90.33
N VAL A 253 -30.54 -10.58 91.58
CA VAL A 253 -31.79 -11.17 92.05
C VAL A 253 -32.96 -10.37 91.46
N ASN A 254 -33.72 -10.98 90.54
CA ASN A 254 -35.20 -11.01 90.49
C ASN A 254 -35.67 -11.35 89.08
N GLY A 255 -36.25 -12.54 88.93
CA GLY A 255 -36.91 -12.98 87.71
C GLY A 255 -38.23 -13.65 88.03
N GLY A 256 -39.29 -12.84 88.11
CA GLY A 256 -40.68 -13.16 87.76
C GLY A 256 -41.27 -14.49 88.21
N ILE A 257 -41.98 -14.47 89.34
CA ILE A 257 -43.09 -15.38 89.60
C ILE A 257 -44.14 -15.16 88.50
N SER A 258 -44.29 -16.14 87.61
CA SER A 258 -45.42 -16.22 86.69
C SER A 258 -46.20 -17.49 86.99
N THR A 259 -47.42 -17.25 87.47
CA THR A 259 -48.48 -18.18 87.79
C THR A 259 -48.87 -19.02 86.58
N HIS A 260 -48.65 -20.34 86.64
CA HIS A 260 -49.52 -21.29 85.95
C HIS A 260 -49.73 -22.54 86.81
N LYS A 261 -51.00 -22.72 87.19
CA LYS A 261 -51.57 -23.92 87.82
C LYS A 261 -50.94 -25.20 87.27
N SER A 262 -50.21 -25.93 88.13
CA SER A 262 -50.05 -27.37 87.96
C SER A 262 -50.89 -28.06 89.04
N SER A 263 -51.76 -28.94 88.56
CA SER A 263 -52.62 -29.81 89.35
C SER A 263 -51.83 -30.46 90.48
N ASP A 264 -52.29 -30.20 91.70
CA ASP A 264 -51.97 -30.93 92.92
C ASP A 264 -52.37 -32.40 92.73
N LYS A 265 -51.51 -33.18 92.08
CA LYS A 265 -51.44 -34.62 92.29
C LYS A 265 -50.42 -34.78 93.38
N SER A 266 -50.87 -35.19 94.56
CA SER A 266 -50.00 -35.62 95.65
C SER A 266 -48.98 -36.61 95.09
N MET A 267 -47.76 -36.10 94.85
CA MET A 267 -46.64 -36.90 94.38
C MET A 267 -46.39 -37.93 95.48
N SER A 268 -46.50 -39.22 95.13
CA SER A 268 -46.37 -40.29 96.12
C SER A 268 -45.00 -40.15 96.78
N TRP A 269 -44.88 -40.50 98.06
CA TRP A 269 -43.60 -40.46 98.76
C TRP A 269 -42.51 -41.24 98.00
N GLN A 270 -42.92 -42.27 97.24
CA GLN A 270 -42.07 -43.03 96.33
C GLN A 270 -41.56 -42.18 95.15
N ASP A 271 -42.42 -41.40 94.50
CA ASP A 271 -42.05 -40.52 93.38
C ASP A 271 -41.08 -39.42 93.83
N LEU A 272 -41.26 -38.90 95.05
CA LEU A 272 -40.34 -37.93 95.65
C LEU A 272 -38.95 -38.55 95.88
N LYS A 273 -38.91 -39.80 96.35
CA LYS A 273 -37.67 -40.54 96.55
C LYS A 273 -36.94 -40.79 95.23
N ASP A 274 -37.66 -41.24 94.21
CA ASP A 274 -37.10 -41.49 92.88
C ASP A 274 -36.58 -40.19 92.23
N ALA A 275 -37.26 -39.05 92.44
CA ALA A 275 -36.80 -37.74 91.98
C ALA A 275 -35.51 -37.29 92.69
N VAL A 276 -35.38 -37.55 93.99
CA VAL A 276 -34.16 -37.25 94.76
C VAL A 276 -32.99 -38.12 94.30
N ASP A 277 -33.22 -39.41 94.09
CA ASP A 277 -32.19 -40.32 93.58
C ASP A 277 -31.76 -39.94 92.15
N ALA A 278 -32.72 -39.57 91.28
CA ALA A 278 -32.42 -39.05 89.95
C ALA A 278 -31.61 -37.74 90.00
N ALA A 279 -31.98 -36.78 90.86
CA ALA A 279 -31.24 -35.54 91.04
C ALA A 279 -29.80 -35.77 91.54
N LYS A 280 -29.61 -36.76 92.43
CA LYS A 280 -28.30 -37.16 92.93
C LYS A 280 -27.42 -37.77 91.83
N THR A 281 -27.98 -38.62 90.97
CA THR A 281 -27.26 -39.16 89.82
C THR A 281 -26.91 -38.07 88.80
N LEU A 282 -27.83 -37.14 88.53
CA LEU A 282 -27.60 -36.02 87.63
C LEU A 282 -26.49 -35.08 88.14
N ALA A 283 -26.50 -34.75 89.43
CA ALA A 283 -25.45 -33.94 90.06
C ALA A 283 -24.09 -34.65 90.00
N GLY A 284 -24.06 -35.97 90.20
CA GLY A 284 -22.84 -36.78 90.03
C GLY A 284 -22.30 -36.75 88.60
N ASN A 285 -23.16 -36.90 87.60
CA ASN A 285 -22.78 -36.80 86.19
C ASN A 285 -22.27 -35.40 85.84
N ARG A 286 -22.95 -34.34 86.32
CA ARG A 286 -22.54 -32.95 86.10
C ARG A 286 -21.17 -32.65 86.71
N LEU A 287 -20.87 -33.22 87.88
CA LEU A 287 -19.57 -33.10 88.53
C LEU A 287 -18.47 -33.81 87.72
N LEU A 288 -18.76 -35.00 87.17
CA LEU A 288 -17.83 -35.73 86.30
C LEU A 288 -17.55 -34.98 85.00
N GLU A 289 -18.58 -34.47 84.32
CA GLU A 289 -18.43 -33.62 83.13
C GLU A 289 -17.54 -32.41 83.43
N LEU A 290 -17.79 -31.72 84.55
CA LEU A 290 -17.00 -30.56 84.95
C LEU A 290 -15.53 -30.93 85.20
N HIS A 291 -15.27 -32.03 85.89
CA HIS A 291 -13.90 -32.52 86.10
C HIS A 291 -13.21 -32.85 84.78
N GLN A 292 -13.91 -33.51 83.85
CA GLN A 292 -13.35 -33.86 82.55
C GLN A 292 -13.04 -32.61 81.71
N THR A 293 -13.94 -31.61 81.69
CA THR A 293 -13.66 -30.33 81.02
C THR A 293 -12.52 -29.54 81.65
N GLN A 294 -12.31 -29.67 82.96
CA GLN A 294 -11.17 -29.05 83.64
C GLN A 294 -9.85 -29.70 83.23
N GLU A 295 -9.85 -31.03 83.08
CA GLU A 295 -8.69 -31.79 82.63
C GLU A 295 -8.35 -31.49 81.15
N ASP A 296 -9.37 -31.42 80.28
CA ASP A 296 -9.19 -31.04 78.88
C ASP A 296 -8.62 -29.61 78.74
N ASN A 297 -9.13 -28.65 79.54
CA ASN A 297 -8.58 -27.30 79.57
C ASN A 297 -7.12 -27.26 80.02
N LEU A 298 -6.73 -28.12 80.97
CA LEU A 298 -5.35 -28.22 81.41
C LEU A 298 -4.43 -28.73 80.28
N ILE A 299 -4.90 -29.70 79.49
CA ILE A 299 -4.17 -30.22 78.32
C ILE A 299 -3.99 -29.12 77.27
N LEU A 300 -5.07 -28.43 76.89
CA LEU A 300 -5.02 -27.34 75.90
C LEU A 300 -4.09 -26.21 76.33
N SER A 301 -4.10 -25.85 77.62
CA SER A 301 -3.22 -24.81 78.15
C SER A 301 -1.75 -25.22 78.08
N LYS A 302 -1.44 -26.52 78.18
CA LYS A 302 -0.07 -27.03 78.03
C LYS A 302 0.38 -26.99 76.57
N GLU A 303 -0.47 -27.44 75.64
CA GLU A 303 -0.19 -27.39 74.19
C GLU A 303 0.06 -25.96 73.69
N LEU A 304 -0.73 -25.00 74.20
CA LEU A 304 -0.58 -23.59 73.85
C LEU A 304 0.78 -23.03 74.33
N GLY A 305 1.24 -23.44 75.52
CA GLY A 305 2.57 -23.10 76.03
C GLY A 305 3.71 -23.68 75.18
N ASP A 306 3.57 -24.92 74.71
CA ASP A 306 4.57 -25.57 73.84
C ASP A 306 4.66 -24.85 72.48
N LEU A 307 3.53 -24.45 71.89
CA LEU A 307 3.48 -23.67 70.65
C LEU A 307 4.10 -22.28 70.81
N GLU A 308 3.85 -21.59 71.93
CA GLU A 308 4.47 -20.29 72.20
C GLU A 308 6.00 -20.39 72.35
N GLY A 309 6.48 -21.50 72.92
CA GLY A 309 7.91 -21.81 73.00
C GLY A 309 8.56 -21.98 71.62
N GLN A 310 7.96 -22.79 70.75
CA GLN A 310 8.46 -23.01 69.38
C GLN A 310 8.53 -21.71 68.57
N LEU A 311 7.51 -20.86 68.67
CA LEU A 311 7.47 -19.57 67.97
C LEU A 311 8.59 -18.62 68.43
N LYS A 312 8.93 -18.64 69.72
CA LYS A 312 10.04 -17.83 70.26
C LYS A 312 11.39 -18.32 69.73
N ASP A 313 11.59 -19.62 69.61
CA ASP A 313 12.82 -20.20 69.08
C ASP A 313 13.03 -19.89 67.59
N GLU A 314 11.97 -19.98 66.78
CA GLU A 314 12.05 -19.65 65.35
C GLU A 314 12.34 -18.16 65.11
N LYS A 315 11.69 -17.28 65.88
CA LYS A 315 12.00 -15.85 65.87
C LYS A 315 13.44 -15.58 66.29
N TYR A 316 13.97 -16.35 67.24
CA TYR A 316 15.36 -16.26 67.64
C TYR A 316 16.31 -16.68 66.52
N VAL A 317 15.98 -17.70 65.73
CA VAL A 317 16.77 -18.12 64.55
C VAL A 317 16.83 -17.00 63.51
N LEU A 318 15.69 -16.35 63.21
CA LEU A 318 15.63 -15.26 62.22
C LEU A 318 16.38 -13.99 62.68
N VAL A 319 16.43 -13.74 64.00
CA VAL A 319 17.18 -12.60 64.58
C VAL A 319 18.61 -13.02 64.98
N SER A 320 18.98 -14.29 64.73
CA SER A 320 20.29 -14.79 65.11
C SER A 320 21.38 -14.15 64.24
N LYS A 321 22.53 -13.88 64.89
CA LYS A 321 23.68 -13.28 64.22
C LYS A 321 24.16 -14.06 62.97
N PRO A 322 24.20 -15.41 62.95
CA PRO A 322 24.55 -16.15 61.74
C PRO A 322 23.57 -15.95 60.59
N TYR A 323 22.26 -15.93 60.88
CA TYR A 323 21.23 -15.69 59.87
C TYR A 323 21.32 -14.28 59.29
N MET A 324 21.49 -13.26 60.14
CA MET A 324 21.69 -11.88 59.69
C MET A 324 22.92 -11.74 58.76
N ILE A 325 24.06 -12.34 59.13
CA ILE A 325 25.27 -12.31 58.29
C ILE A 325 25.05 -12.99 56.94
N LEU A 326 24.29 -14.10 56.91
CA LEU A 326 23.97 -14.79 55.67
C LEU A 326 23.01 -13.97 54.80
N ASN A 327 22.00 -13.34 55.41
CA ASN A 327 21.07 -12.45 54.75
C ASN A 327 21.79 -11.23 54.13
N ASP A 328 22.71 -10.60 54.87
CA ASP A 328 23.50 -9.47 54.38
C ASP A 328 24.36 -9.87 53.16
N LYS A 329 24.98 -11.06 53.20
CA LYS A 329 25.73 -11.60 52.06
C LYS A 329 24.84 -11.86 50.85
N LEU A 330 23.62 -12.38 51.06
CA LEU A 330 22.67 -12.61 49.99
C LEU A 330 22.24 -11.29 49.33
N GLN A 331 21.94 -10.26 50.13
CA GLN A 331 21.59 -8.94 49.62
C GLN A 331 22.74 -8.30 48.83
N HIS A 332 23.99 -8.43 49.31
CA HIS A 332 25.16 -7.97 48.57
C HIS A 332 25.30 -8.67 47.21
N LEU A 333 25.19 -10.00 47.17
CA LEU A 333 25.28 -10.76 45.91
C LEU A 333 24.17 -10.38 44.93
N ASN A 334 22.94 -10.17 45.41
CA ASN A 334 21.84 -9.68 44.57
C ASN A 334 22.17 -8.29 43.97
N ALA A 335 22.69 -7.37 44.77
CA ALA A 335 23.09 -6.05 44.28
C ALA A 335 24.19 -6.14 43.20
N GLU A 336 25.13 -7.07 43.35
CA GLU A 336 26.20 -7.28 42.37
C GLU A 336 25.67 -7.89 41.06
N ILE A 337 24.72 -8.83 41.14
CA ILE A 337 24.02 -9.40 39.98
C ILE A 337 23.28 -8.32 39.21
N GLU A 338 22.53 -7.44 39.89
CA GLU A 338 21.82 -6.32 39.23
C GLU A 338 22.80 -5.36 38.54
N ARG A 339 23.94 -5.09 39.16
CA ARG A 339 24.99 -4.27 38.54
C ARG A 339 25.53 -4.90 37.24
N TYR A 340 25.81 -6.21 37.24
CA TYR A 340 26.27 -6.90 36.04
C TYR A 340 25.19 -6.99 34.96
N ARG A 341 23.93 -7.16 35.34
CA ARG A 341 22.79 -7.13 34.41
C ARG A 341 22.73 -5.80 33.66
N GLY A 342 22.79 -4.67 34.37
CA GLY A 342 22.81 -3.35 33.75
C GLY A 342 24.02 -3.13 32.83
N LEU A 343 25.19 -3.68 33.15
CA LEU A 343 26.35 -3.61 32.26
C LEU A 343 26.15 -4.42 30.97
N VAL A 344 25.52 -5.59 31.04
CA VAL A 344 25.19 -6.41 29.87
C VAL A 344 24.19 -5.71 28.96
N GLU A 345 23.16 -5.07 29.53
CA GLU A 345 22.18 -4.27 28.78
C GLU A 345 22.86 -3.13 27.99
N VAL A 346 23.75 -2.38 28.64
CA VAL A 346 24.51 -1.29 27.98
C VAL A 346 25.40 -1.83 26.85
N LEU A 347 26.00 -3.01 27.02
CA LEU A 347 26.81 -3.63 25.96
C LEU A 347 25.96 -4.08 24.78
N GLN A 348 24.77 -4.65 25.02
CA GLN A 348 23.83 -5.03 23.97
C GLN A 348 23.34 -3.83 23.15
N ASP A 349 23.02 -2.71 23.82
CA ASP A 349 22.62 -1.47 23.15
C ASP A 349 23.73 -0.91 22.26
N LYS A 350 24.99 -0.99 22.74
CA LYS A 350 26.15 -0.56 21.95
C LYS A 350 26.34 -1.40 20.68
N ASP A 351 26.14 -2.71 20.76
CA ASP A 351 26.26 -3.59 19.60
C ASP A 351 25.16 -3.31 18.56
N GLN A 352 23.93 -3.06 19.01
CA GLN A 352 22.83 -2.65 18.13
C GLN A 352 23.09 -1.30 17.46
N LEU A 353 23.66 -0.33 18.18
CA LEU A 353 24.05 0.97 17.62
C LEU A 353 25.16 0.83 16.58
N MET A 354 26.19 0.01 16.86
CA MET A 354 27.27 -0.25 15.91
C MET A 354 26.75 -0.93 14.63
N GLN A 355 25.78 -1.84 14.77
CA GLN A 355 25.14 -2.47 13.61
C GLN A 355 24.37 -1.44 12.76
N ARG A 356 23.56 -0.58 13.39
CA ARG A 356 22.88 0.51 12.67
C ARG A 356 23.86 1.47 11.99
N GLU A 357 24.97 1.81 12.64
CA GLU A 357 25.99 2.70 12.06
C GLU A 357 26.63 2.08 10.80
N LYS A 358 26.94 0.78 10.82
CA LYS A 358 27.45 0.06 9.64
C LYS A 358 26.43 0.03 8.51
N GLU A 359 25.15 -0.21 8.81
CA GLU A 359 24.09 -0.18 7.81
C GLU A 359 23.89 1.21 7.19
N ILE A 360 23.94 2.26 7.99
CA ILE A 360 23.87 3.65 7.51
C ILE A 360 25.08 3.97 6.62
N SER A 361 26.28 3.52 7.01
CA SER A 361 27.51 3.73 6.23
C SER A 361 27.44 3.02 4.87
N ALA A 362 27.01 1.76 4.83
CA ALA A 362 26.80 1.02 3.59
C ALA A 362 25.74 1.67 2.69
N LYS A 363 24.65 2.20 3.28
CA LYS A 363 23.63 2.96 2.53
C LYS A 363 24.21 4.26 1.96
N ALA A 364 25.03 4.98 2.72
CA ALA A 364 25.68 6.21 2.25
C ALA A 364 26.63 5.94 1.06
N GLU A 365 27.44 4.89 1.14
CA GLU A 365 28.31 4.46 0.04
C GLU A 365 27.50 4.09 -1.23
N SER A 366 26.38 3.38 -1.06
CA SER A 366 25.49 3.04 -2.18
C SER A 366 24.85 4.29 -2.81
N LEU A 367 24.47 5.28 -1.99
CA LEU A 367 23.89 6.53 -2.44
C LEU A 367 24.91 7.34 -3.25
N ASP A 368 26.17 7.38 -2.84
CA ASP A 368 27.21 8.09 -3.56
C ASP A 368 27.55 7.40 -4.90
N SER A 369 27.48 6.07 -4.97
CA SER A 369 27.55 5.34 -6.24
C SER A 369 26.40 5.73 -7.18
N VAL A 370 25.16 5.77 -6.68
CA VAL A 370 23.99 6.19 -7.46
C VAL A 370 24.14 7.63 -7.94
N LYS A 371 24.56 8.57 -7.09
CA LYS A 371 24.83 9.96 -7.49
C LYS A 371 25.87 10.04 -8.61
N GLN A 372 26.94 9.26 -8.53
CA GLN A 372 27.96 9.23 -9.58
C GLN A 372 27.41 8.70 -10.91
N THR A 373 26.50 7.70 -10.87
CA THR A 373 25.82 7.24 -12.08
C THR A 373 24.88 8.30 -12.66
N ILE A 374 24.15 9.04 -11.81
CA ILE A 374 23.28 10.14 -12.24
C ILE A 374 24.10 11.22 -12.95
N ILE A 375 25.19 11.70 -12.35
CA ILE A 375 26.09 12.71 -12.95
C ILE A 375 26.62 12.22 -14.32
N THR A 376 26.91 10.92 -14.44
CA THR A 376 27.38 10.34 -15.70
C THR A 376 26.29 10.37 -16.77
N TYR A 377 25.05 10.05 -16.42
CA TYR A 377 23.91 10.12 -17.35
C TYR A 377 23.53 11.57 -17.70
N GLU A 378 23.56 12.49 -16.75
CA GLU A 378 23.35 13.93 -16.98
C GLU A 378 24.34 14.46 -18.01
N LYS A 379 25.63 14.17 -17.84
CA LYS A 379 26.66 14.54 -18.82
C LYS A 379 26.40 13.92 -20.20
N LYS A 380 25.88 12.69 -20.25
CA LYS A 380 25.55 12.04 -21.52
C LYS A 380 24.35 12.68 -22.21
N ILE A 381 23.36 13.12 -21.44
CA ILE A 381 22.20 13.87 -21.93
C ILE A 381 22.66 15.21 -22.52
N GLU A 382 23.47 15.98 -21.78
CA GLU A 382 24.02 17.25 -22.29
C GLU A 382 24.81 17.06 -23.59
N GLU A 383 25.62 16.00 -23.68
CA GLU A 383 26.35 15.66 -24.91
C GLU A 383 25.39 15.38 -26.08
N LEU A 384 24.32 14.61 -25.87
CA LEU A 384 23.35 14.31 -26.91
C LEU A 384 22.54 15.55 -27.33
N GLU A 385 22.18 16.41 -26.39
CA GLU A 385 21.50 17.69 -26.68
C GLU A 385 22.37 18.59 -27.56
N THR A 386 23.68 18.71 -27.25
CA THR A 386 24.60 19.47 -28.11
C THR A 386 24.74 18.87 -29.50
N GLN A 387 24.77 17.54 -29.64
CA GLN A 387 24.77 16.86 -30.95
C GLN A 387 23.51 17.15 -31.76
N ILE A 388 22.33 17.12 -31.12
CA ILE A 388 21.06 17.47 -31.78
C ILE A 388 21.10 18.91 -32.29
N GLN A 389 21.63 19.84 -31.50
CA GLN A 389 21.69 21.25 -31.87
C GLN A 389 22.65 21.50 -33.05
N ILE A 390 23.77 20.76 -33.11
CA ILE A 390 24.68 20.77 -34.27
C ILE A 390 23.94 20.26 -35.52
N LEU A 391 23.28 19.10 -35.45
CA LEU A 391 22.54 18.54 -36.58
C LEU A 391 21.43 19.48 -37.07
N PHE A 392 20.78 20.20 -36.16
CA PHE A 392 19.77 21.19 -36.51
C PHE A 392 20.38 22.38 -37.28
N SER A 393 21.55 22.86 -36.87
CA SER A 393 22.26 23.91 -37.58
C SER A 393 22.71 23.47 -38.98
N GLU A 394 23.26 22.25 -39.11
CA GLU A 394 23.66 21.68 -40.40
C GLU A 394 22.46 21.51 -41.35
N LYS A 395 21.31 21.08 -40.82
CA LYS A 395 20.06 21.00 -41.58
C LYS A 395 19.66 22.39 -42.11
N ASN A 396 19.68 23.42 -41.26
CA ASN A 396 19.30 24.77 -41.67
C ASN A 396 20.25 25.33 -42.75
N ASP A 397 21.55 25.06 -42.66
CA ASP A 397 22.53 25.45 -43.68
C ASP A 397 22.27 24.75 -45.02
N LEU A 398 21.93 23.46 -44.98
CA LEU A 398 21.56 22.71 -46.18
C LEU A 398 20.25 23.22 -46.79
N GLU A 399 19.24 23.50 -45.97
CA GLU A 399 17.97 24.06 -46.40
C GLU A 399 18.15 25.43 -47.06
N THR A 400 19.00 26.28 -46.50
CA THR A 400 19.37 27.57 -47.09
C THR A 400 20.06 27.40 -48.45
N LYS A 401 21.04 26.49 -48.55
CA LYS A 401 21.69 26.17 -49.84
C LYS A 401 20.72 25.65 -50.88
N VAL A 402 19.75 24.81 -50.47
CA VAL A 402 18.73 24.31 -51.39
C VAL A 402 17.87 25.46 -51.90
N GLU A 403 17.39 26.35 -51.03
CA GLU A 403 16.62 27.53 -51.42
C GLU A 403 17.40 28.45 -52.36
N GLU A 404 18.68 28.72 -52.07
CA GLU A 404 19.58 29.48 -52.96
C GLU A 404 19.69 28.83 -54.35
N THR A 405 19.95 27.51 -54.42
CA THR A 405 20.01 26.82 -55.72
C THR A 405 18.69 26.82 -56.48
N LEU A 406 17.56 26.87 -55.77
CA LEU A 406 16.23 26.92 -56.36
C LEU A 406 15.95 28.31 -56.94
N GLN A 407 16.35 29.38 -56.24
CA GLN A 407 16.30 30.76 -56.73
C GLN A 407 17.26 30.98 -57.90
N ASP A 408 18.50 30.48 -57.83
CA ASP A 408 19.50 30.54 -58.90
C ASP A 408 19.09 29.71 -60.12
N SER A 409 18.22 28.71 -59.94
CA SER A 409 17.60 28.01 -61.06
C SER A 409 16.57 28.94 -61.73
N GLY A 410 17.07 29.87 -62.56
CA GLY A 410 16.33 30.82 -63.40
C GLY A 410 15.41 30.19 -64.46
N LYS A 411 14.81 29.02 -64.18
CA LYS A 411 13.84 28.32 -65.01
C LYS A 411 12.66 29.20 -65.40
N LYS A 412 12.29 30.16 -64.55
CA LYS A 412 11.21 31.12 -64.84
C LYS A 412 11.66 32.20 -65.82
N ASP A 413 12.87 32.72 -65.66
CA ASP A 413 13.43 33.74 -66.55
C ASP A 413 13.76 33.18 -67.92
N PHE A 414 14.37 31.98 -67.99
CA PHE A 414 14.62 31.27 -69.24
C PHE A 414 13.34 30.98 -70.02
N LYS A 415 12.25 30.58 -69.34
CA LYS A 415 10.95 30.35 -69.98
C LYS A 415 10.34 31.64 -70.52
N ASN A 416 10.42 32.73 -69.78
CA ASN A 416 9.92 34.04 -70.20
C ASN A 416 10.73 34.58 -71.39
N GLU A 417 12.05 34.42 -71.37
CA GLU A 417 12.96 34.85 -72.44
C GLU A 417 12.71 34.07 -73.74
N ILE A 418 12.50 32.74 -73.68
CA ILE A 418 12.09 31.95 -74.84
C ILE A 418 10.75 32.46 -75.41
N HIS A 419 9.80 32.82 -74.55
CA HIS A 419 8.51 33.31 -75.00
C HIS A 419 8.62 34.68 -75.71
N VAL A 420 9.47 35.57 -75.18
CA VAL A 420 9.78 36.87 -75.80
C VAL A 420 10.50 36.67 -77.13
N MET A 421 11.50 35.77 -77.20
CA MET A 421 12.20 35.45 -78.45
C MET A 421 11.25 34.86 -79.50
N ALA A 422 10.35 33.95 -79.11
CA ALA A 422 9.36 33.37 -80.01
C ALA A 422 8.39 34.45 -80.55
N ALA A 423 7.95 35.38 -79.70
CA ALA A 423 7.10 36.49 -80.13
C ALA A 423 7.83 37.46 -81.08
N ALA A 424 9.10 37.76 -80.81
CA ALA A 424 9.93 38.59 -81.67
C ALA A 424 10.13 37.95 -83.05
N LEU A 425 10.48 36.67 -83.11
CA LEU A 425 10.63 35.92 -84.36
C LEU A 425 9.33 35.87 -85.15
N SER A 426 8.18 35.65 -84.49
CA SER A 426 6.88 35.65 -85.15
C SER A 426 6.53 37.02 -85.76
N ASN A 427 6.89 38.11 -85.08
CA ASN A 427 6.71 39.47 -85.61
C ASN A 427 7.65 39.76 -86.79
N GLU A 428 8.93 39.37 -86.70
CA GLU A 428 9.88 39.52 -87.81
C GLU A 428 9.44 38.74 -89.05
N LEU A 429 8.96 37.52 -88.87
CA LEU A 429 8.45 36.69 -89.96
C LEU A 429 7.23 37.36 -90.62
N GLY A 430 6.30 37.90 -89.82
CA GLY A 430 5.17 38.68 -90.34
C GLY A 430 5.59 39.95 -91.08
N MET A 431 6.63 40.66 -90.62
CA MET A 431 7.18 41.82 -91.34
C MET A 431 7.83 41.42 -92.67
N MET A 432 8.59 40.32 -92.69
CA MET A 432 9.19 39.80 -93.92
C MET A 432 8.14 39.34 -94.92
N GLU A 433 7.08 38.68 -94.48
CA GLU A 433 5.98 38.24 -95.34
C GLU A 433 5.21 39.44 -95.94
N ASN A 434 5.02 40.49 -95.14
CA ASN A 434 4.48 41.77 -95.63
C ASN A 434 5.42 42.45 -96.64
N GLN A 435 6.75 42.41 -96.45
CA GLN A 435 7.70 42.93 -97.43
C GLN A 435 7.68 42.11 -98.73
N LEU A 436 7.58 40.78 -98.63
CA LEU A 436 7.51 39.87 -99.76
C LEU A 436 6.23 40.08 -100.59
N SER A 437 5.07 40.25 -99.93
CA SER A 437 3.82 40.56 -100.64
C SER A 437 3.92 41.88 -101.41
N ARG A 438 4.44 42.94 -100.78
CA ARG A 438 4.68 44.23 -101.46
C ARG A 438 5.63 44.12 -102.64
N SER A 439 6.71 43.34 -102.52
CA SER A 439 7.66 43.17 -103.64
C SER A 439 7.03 42.37 -104.79
N LYS A 440 6.19 41.39 -104.47
CA LYS A 440 5.44 40.62 -105.46
C LYS A 440 4.43 41.50 -106.21
N ASP A 441 3.71 42.37 -105.48
CA ASP A 441 2.78 43.33 -106.08
C ASP A 441 3.53 44.31 -107.00
N ALA A 442 4.62 44.90 -106.53
CA ALA A 442 5.47 45.79 -107.33
C ALA A 442 6.06 45.11 -108.57
N ALA A 443 6.46 43.83 -108.47
CA ALA A 443 6.93 43.05 -109.60
C ALA A 443 5.82 42.78 -110.63
N SER A 444 4.59 42.51 -110.16
CA SER A 444 3.44 42.32 -111.05
C SER A 444 3.07 43.62 -111.79
N GLU A 445 3.14 44.77 -111.12
CA GLU A 445 2.93 46.08 -111.73
C GLU A 445 4.03 46.41 -112.76
N ALA A 446 5.28 46.12 -112.43
CA ALA A 446 6.40 46.30 -113.36
C ALA A 446 6.25 45.44 -114.63
N LEU A 447 5.73 44.22 -114.51
CA LEU A 447 5.41 43.37 -115.66
C LEU A 447 4.30 43.98 -116.52
N ALA A 448 3.19 44.44 -115.91
CA ALA A 448 2.10 45.08 -116.63
C ALA A 448 2.56 46.35 -117.39
N LEU A 449 3.37 47.20 -116.75
CA LEU A 449 3.95 48.39 -117.38
C LEU A 449 4.89 48.02 -118.54
N ARG A 450 5.65 46.93 -118.40
CA ARG A 450 6.54 46.44 -119.46
C ARG A 450 5.74 45.96 -120.67
N GLU A 451 4.67 45.20 -120.47
CA GLU A 451 3.76 44.78 -121.55
C GLU A 451 3.15 45.99 -122.27
N GLN A 452 2.74 47.02 -121.51
CA GLN A 452 2.23 48.27 -122.08
C GLN A 452 3.31 49.00 -122.90
N ALA A 453 4.53 49.09 -122.40
CA ALA A 453 5.66 49.69 -123.11
C ALA A 453 6.01 48.94 -124.42
N GLU A 454 5.95 47.61 -124.41
CA GLU A 454 6.12 46.79 -125.61
C GLU A 454 4.98 47.01 -126.63
N SER A 455 3.74 47.13 -126.16
CA SER A 455 2.61 47.48 -127.05
C SER A 455 2.77 48.86 -127.70
N LEU A 456 3.24 49.86 -126.93
CA LEU A 456 3.48 51.22 -127.42
C LEU A 456 4.66 51.24 -128.39
N ARG A 457 5.72 50.48 -128.11
CA ARG A 457 6.85 50.30 -129.05
C ARG A 457 6.39 49.72 -130.38
N SER A 458 5.54 48.70 -130.36
CA SER A 458 4.96 48.12 -131.58
C SER A 458 4.11 49.13 -132.36
N LEU A 459 3.31 49.95 -131.65
CA LEU A 459 2.53 51.02 -132.26
C LEU A 459 3.42 52.11 -132.89
N VAL A 460 4.47 52.53 -132.20
CA VAL A 460 5.44 53.50 -132.71
C VAL A 460 6.17 52.95 -133.94
N ALA A 461 6.59 51.68 -133.92
CA ALA A 461 7.20 51.04 -135.09
C ALA A 461 6.25 51.06 -136.30
N LYS A 462 4.95 50.77 -136.11
CA LYS A 462 3.94 50.92 -137.17
C LYS A 462 3.83 52.36 -137.68
N LYS A 463 3.82 53.35 -136.79
CA LYS A 463 3.74 54.77 -137.15
C LYS A 463 4.98 55.26 -137.90
N ILE A 464 6.16 54.77 -137.53
CA ILE A 464 7.42 55.04 -138.26
C ILE A 464 7.32 54.47 -139.69
N GLU A 465 6.80 53.26 -139.85
CA GLU A 465 6.61 52.64 -141.18
C GLU A 465 5.58 53.41 -142.03
N GLU A 466 4.47 53.85 -141.42
CA GLU A 466 3.49 54.74 -142.07
C GLU A 466 4.13 56.08 -142.49
N HIS A 467 4.90 56.71 -141.60
CA HIS A 467 5.63 57.95 -141.89
C HIS A 467 6.62 57.76 -143.04
N LYS A 468 7.37 56.64 -143.05
CA LYS A 468 8.31 56.30 -144.12
C LYS A 468 7.58 56.17 -145.46
N LYS A 469 6.45 55.46 -145.51
CA LYS A 469 5.62 55.36 -146.73
C LYS A 469 5.12 56.71 -147.22
N ILE A 470 4.68 57.59 -146.32
CA ILE A 470 4.24 58.95 -146.69
C ILE A 470 5.41 59.79 -147.19
N SER A 471 6.56 59.72 -146.51
CA SER A 471 7.79 60.42 -146.89
C SER A 471 8.29 59.96 -148.27
N ASP A 472 8.29 58.66 -148.54
CA ASP A 472 8.66 58.10 -149.85
C ASP A 472 7.69 58.56 -150.95
N LYS A 473 6.39 58.62 -150.64
CA LYS A 473 5.37 59.15 -151.55
C LYS A 473 5.54 60.65 -151.82
N TYR A 474 5.84 61.44 -150.78
CA TYR A 474 6.15 62.86 -150.89
C TYR A 474 7.41 63.09 -151.72
N ASN A 475 8.49 62.36 -151.46
CA ASN A 475 9.73 62.45 -152.22
C ASN A 475 9.52 62.07 -153.69
N SER A 476 8.68 61.08 -153.99
CA SER A 476 8.31 60.72 -155.37
C SER A 476 7.58 61.88 -156.06
N GLN A 477 6.63 62.53 -155.38
CA GLN A 477 5.94 63.73 -155.90
C GLN A 477 6.89 64.93 -156.08
N VAL A 478 7.86 65.13 -155.18
CA VAL A 478 8.87 66.20 -155.32
C VAL A 478 9.79 65.94 -156.52
N ILE A 479 10.16 64.68 -156.77
CA ILE A 479 10.91 64.30 -157.98
C ILE A 479 10.06 64.57 -159.23
N GLU A 480 8.78 64.19 -159.22
CA GLU A 480 7.83 64.43 -160.32
C GLU A 480 7.63 65.93 -160.62
N ILE A 481 7.52 66.76 -159.58
CA ILE A 481 7.45 68.23 -159.68
C ILE A 481 8.77 68.81 -160.23
N LYS A 482 9.92 68.27 -159.84
CA LYS A 482 11.23 68.69 -160.40
C LYS A 482 11.37 68.34 -161.87
N SER A 483 10.85 67.20 -162.32
CA SER A 483 10.80 66.84 -163.74
C SER A 483 9.84 67.72 -164.55
N LEU A 484 8.71 68.15 -163.98
CA LEU A 484 7.78 69.08 -164.65
C LEU A 484 8.34 70.50 -164.74
N LYS A 485 9.13 70.96 -163.74
CA LYS A 485 9.83 72.26 -163.79
C LYS A 485 10.95 72.33 -164.84
N ALA A 486 11.46 71.20 -165.33
CA ALA A 486 12.50 71.17 -166.35
C ALA A 486 11.95 71.24 -167.80
N LEU A 487 10.63 71.21 -167.98
CA LEU A 487 9.95 71.20 -169.29
C LEU A 487 9.27 72.52 -169.68
N ASP A 488 9.36 73.56 -168.83
CA ASP A 488 8.59 74.82 -168.98
C ASP A 488 9.46 76.09 -169.09
N ASN A 489 10.73 75.98 -169.47
CA ASN A 489 11.52 77.15 -169.92
C ASN A 489 12.36 76.76 -171.14
N CYS A 490 11.68 76.72 -172.29
CA CYS A 490 12.27 76.85 -173.61
C CYS A 490 11.65 78.09 -174.28
#